data_AF-A0A6P7NZ59-F1
#
_entry.id   AF-A0A6P7NZ59-F1
#
_cell.length_a   1.000
_cell.length_b   1.000
_cell.length_c   1.000
_cell.angle_alpha   90.00
_cell.angle_beta   90.00
_cell.angle_gamma   90.00
#
_symmetry.space_group_name_H-M   'P 1'
#
loop_
_entity.id
_entity.type
_entity.pdbx_description
1 polymer ?
#
loop_
_entity_poly.entity_id
_entity_poly.type
_entity_poly.pdbx_seq_one_letter_code
_entity_poly.pdbx_strand_id
1 'polypeptide(L)'
;MSAFSEAALEKKLSELSNSQQSVQTLSLWLIHHRKHSKTIVSVWFNELKKAQVSRKLTFLYLANDVIQNSKRKGPEFTQDYAPVIVDAFKHVYREGEEGCKKQLGRVLSIWQERGVYENSLLDQLSQVLYGDKKAKKRSYEDIQPDDADFSSQSSPAETPQTAELIRALQELENAASGDSLLRQRISSLPAEVQDTSLLQRITDKESGERLSRLVEEACMLLADYSGRLAAEIDDRRQLTRTLTVFLQSQKDGLAQNEQKLEEYKRKLARVTQVRKELRSRLNNLPVDLYNPST
;
A
#
# COMPACT_ATOMS: atom_id res chain seq x y z
N MET A 1 5.65 -39.58 0.33
CA MET A 1 6.07 -38.17 0.47
C MET A 1 7.58 -38.17 0.70
N SER A 2 8.35 -37.32 0.01
CA SER A 2 9.80 -37.25 0.23
C SER A 2 10.09 -36.79 1.67
N ALA A 3 11.08 -37.39 2.32
CA ALA A 3 11.57 -36.90 3.60
C ALA A 3 12.14 -35.48 3.45
N PHE A 4 12.10 -34.69 4.52
CA PHE A 4 12.76 -33.38 4.56
C PHE A 4 14.28 -33.56 4.71
N SER A 5 15.06 -32.81 3.93
CA SER A 5 16.49 -32.62 4.13
C SER A 5 16.90 -31.23 3.62
N GLU A 6 17.97 -30.66 4.16
CA GLU A 6 18.49 -29.36 3.73
C GLU A 6 18.88 -29.38 2.25
N ALA A 7 19.58 -30.41 1.78
CA ALA A 7 19.94 -30.57 0.37
C ALA A 7 18.72 -30.63 -0.57
N ALA A 8 17.61 -31.25 -0.13
CA ALA A 8 16.38 -31.25 -0.91
C ALA A 8 15.74 -29.85 -0.98
N LEU A 9 15.83 -29.07 0.10
CA LEU A 9 15.38 -27.69 0.13
C LEU A 9 16.25 -26.79 -0.76
N GLU A 10 17.56 -26.89 -0.67
CA GLU A 10 18.51 -26.15 -1.51
C GLU A 10 18.24 -26.40 -3.00
N LYS A 11 18.05 -27.67 -3.39
CA LYS A 11 17.67 -28.02 -4.76
C LYS A 11 16.34 -27.39 -5.18
N LYS A 12 15.32 -27.42 -4.31
CA LYS A 12 14.02 -26.80 -4.61
C LYS A 12 14.12 -25.28 -4.72
N LEU A 13 14.95 -24.64 -3.89
CA LEU A 13 15.21 -23.20 -3.96
C LEU A 13 16.01 -22.83 -5.21
N SER A 14 16.93 -23.67 -5.67
CA SER A 14 17.66 -23.42 -6.92
C SER A 14 16.75 -23.46 -8.15
N GLU A 15 15.70 -24.27 -8.12
CA GLU A 15 14.66 -24.40 -9.16
C GLU A 15 13.50 -23.38 -9.04
N LEU A 16 13.45 -22.61 -7.94
CA LEU A 16 12.39 -21.63 -7.70
C LEU A 16 12.37 -20.52 -8.77
N SER A 17 11.20 -20.32 -9.38
CA SER A 17 10.95 -19.27 -10.39
C SER A 17 9.95 -18.23 -9.89
N ASN A 18 9.86 -17.09 -10.57
CA ASN A 18 8.91 -16.01 -10.27
C ASN A 18 7.45 -16.35 -10.61
N SER A 19 7.16 -17.54 -11.14
CA SER A 19 5.80 -17.96 -11.45
C SER A 19 5.01 -18.29 -10.19
N GLN A 20 3.73 -17.90 -10.17
CA GLN A 20 2.84 -18.15 -9.04
C GLN A 20 2.78 -19.64 -8.67
N GLN A 21 2.73 -20.51 -9.67
CA GLN A 21 2.68 -21.97 -9.48
C GLN A 21 3.94 -22.50 -8.79
N SER A 22 5.13 -22.01 -9.17
CA SER A 22 6.40 -22.44 -8.57
C SER A 22 6.48 -22.04 -7.10
N VAL A 23 6.13 -20.79 -6.79
CA VAL A 23 6.07 -20.26 -5.42
C VAL A 23 5.08 -21.04 -4.55
N GLN A 24 3.85 -21.24 -5.02
CA GLN A 24 2.81 -21.94 -4.26
C GLN A 24 3.14 -23.42 -4.04
N THR A 25 3.67 -24.09 -5.05
CA THR A 25 4.04 -25.51 -4.95
C THR A 25 5.12 -25.71 -3.90
N LEU A 26 6.15 -24.85 -3.89
CA LEU A 26 7.20 -24.92 -2.89
C LEU A 26 6.67 -24.51 -1.50
N SER A 27 5.89 -23.43 -1.41
CA SER A 27 5.26 -22.98 -0.17
C SER A 27 4.47 -24.11 0.52
N LEU A 28 3.62 -24.83 -0.23
CA LEU A 28 2.85 -25.94 0.30
C LEU A 28 3.74 -27.07 0.83
N TRP A 29 4.85 -27.37 0.14
CA TRP A 29 5.82 -28.37 0.58
C TRP A 29 6.52 -27.93 1.87
N LEU A 30 6.90 -26.65 2.01
CA LEU A 30 7.48 -26.12 3.25
C LEU A 30 6.49 -26.17 4.42
N ILE A 31 5.23 -25.79 4.19
CA ILE A 31 4.17 -25.85 5.21
C ILE A 31 3.92 -27.30 5.67
N HIS A 32 3.99 -28.26 4.75
CA HIS A 32 3.89 -29.69 5.09
C HIS A 32 5.02 -30.12 6.04
N HIS A 33 6.23 -29.60 5.84
CA HIS A 33 7.41 -29.89 6.66
C HIS A 33 7.65 -28.86 7.78
N ARG A 34 6.62 -28.15 8.25
CA ARG A 34 6.72 -27.08 9.27
C ARG A 34 7.42 -27.46 10.57
N LYS A 35 7.48 -28.75 10.93
CA LYS A 35 8.26 -29.22 12.10
C LYS A 35 9.76 -28.86 11.99
N HIS A 36 10.23 -28.57 10.78
CA HIS A 36 11.58 -28.14 10.47
C HIS A 36 11.66 -26.64 10.13
N SER A 37 10.68 -25.82 10.55
CA SER A 37 10.58 -24.39 10.22
C SER A 37 11.88 -23.62 10.48
N LYS A 38 12.54 -23.81 11.62
CA LYS A 38 13.82 -23.18 11.95
C LYS A 38 14.91 -23.46 10.91
N THR A 39 15.07 -24.74 10.56
CA THR A 39 16.03 -25.18 9.54
C THR A 39 15.67 -24.61 8.17
N ILE A 40 14.38 -24.66 7.81
CA ILE A 40 13.87 -24.11 6.55
C ILE A 40 14.20 -22.63 6.41
N VAL A 41 13.92 -21.83 7.45
CA VAL A 41 14.15 -20.38 7.45
C VAL A 41 15.65 -20.07 7.37
N SER A 42 16.48 -20.82 8.09
CA SER A 42 17.94 -20.69 8.04
C SER A 42 18.50 -20.96 6.63
N VAL A 43 18.12 -22.09 6.02
CA VAL A 43 18.54 -22.44 4.64
C VAL A 43 18.01 -21.42 3.64
N TRP A 44 16.74 -21.03 3.75
CA TRP A 44 16.14 -20.00 2.89
C TRP A 44 16.93 -18.69 2.94
N PHE A 45 17.33 -18.23 4.13
CA PHE A 45 18.06 -16.97 4.28
C PHE A 45 19.49 -17.07 3.72
N ASN A 46 20.15 -18.20 3.93
CA ASN A 46 21.48 -18.46 3.36
C ASN A 46 21.43 -18.49 1.82
N GLU A 47 20.44 -19.16 1.24
CA GLU A 47 20.27 -19.24 -0.20
C GLU A 47 19.82 -17.89 -0.81
N LEU A 48 19.02 -17.09 -0.11
CA LEU A 48 18.68 -15.72 -0.51
C LEU A 48 19.93 -14.84 -0.68
N LYS A 49 20.89 -14.95 0.25
CA LYS A 49 22.14 -14.18 0.19
C LYS A 49 22.98 -14.58 -1.02
N LYS A 50 23.05 -15.87 -1.35
CA LYS A 50 23.79 -16.42 -2.49
C LYS A 50 23.08 -16.21 -3.84
N ALA A 51 21.77 -16.05 -3.84
CA ALA A 51 20.98 -15.94 -5.07
C ALA A 51 21.37 -14.72 -5.92
N GLN A 52 21.27 -14.88 -7.24
CA GLN A 52 21.41 -13.79 -8.20
C GLN A 52 20.36 -12.70 -7.93
N VAL A 53 20.74 -11.45 -8.21
CA VAL A 53 19.93 -10.24 -7.96
C VAL A 53 18.49 -10.38 -8.47
N SER A 54 18.30 -10.82 -9.72
CA SER A 54 16.99 -11.03 -10.34
C SER A 54 16.08 -12.06 -9.65
N ARG A 55 16.65 -12.94 -8.81
CA ARG A 55 15.93 -14.00 -8.09
C ARG A 55 15.60 -13.64 -6.64
N LYS A 56 16.27 -12.64 -6.06
CA LYS A 56 16.12 -12.30 -4.63
C LYS A 56 14.69 -11.93 -4.25
N LEU A 57 13.97 -11.25 -5.13
CA LEU A 57 12.57 -10.89 -4.90
C LEU A 57 11.65 -12.12 -4.84
N THR A 58 11.93 -13.15 -5.66
CA THR A 58 11.19 -14.42 -5.65
C THR A 58 11.29 -15.15 -4.31
N PHE A 59 12.44 -15.08 -3.64
CA PHE A 59 12.62 -15.64 -2.30
C PHE A 59 11.71 -14.95 -1.27
N LEU A 60 11.51 -13.63 -1.38
CA LEU A 60 10.58 -12.90 -0.52
C LEU A 60 9.13 -13.23 -0.83
N TYR A 61 8.76 -13.46 -2.10
CA TYR A 61 7.43 -13.96 -2.44
C TYR A 61 7.15 -15.32 -1.83
N LEU A 62 8.15 -16.22 -1.83
CA LEU A 62 8.04 -17.50 -1.13
C LEU A 62 7.84 -17.31 0.37
N ALA A 63 8.67 -16.50 1.03
CA ALA A 63 8.53 -16.23 2.46
C ALA A 63 7.15 -15.65 2.79
N ASN A 64 6.68 -14.69 1.99
CA ASN A 64 5.36 -14.09 2.13
C ASN A 64 4.24 -15.14 2.01
N ASP A 65 4.28 -16.00 0.99
CA ASP A 65 3.28 -17.04 0.79
C ASP A 65 3.28 -18.04 1.96
N VAL A 66 4.46 -18.51 2.39
CA VAL A 66 4.62 -19.44 3.52
C VAL A 66 4.08 -18.84 4.81
N ILE A 67 4.53 -17.63 5.19
CA ILE A 67 4.14 -16.97 6.44
C ILE A 67 2.63 -16.79 6.51
N GLN A 68 1.99 -16.37 5.41
CA GLN A 68 0.56 -16.10 5.41
C GLN A 68 -0.29 -17.37 5.39
N ASN A 69 0.11 -18.39 4.62
CA ASN A 69 -0.65 -19.62 4.48
C ASN A 69 -0.39 -20.61 5.65
N SER A 70 0.74 -20.51 6.35
CA SER A 70 1.03 -21.35 7.51
C SER A 70 0.23 -20.97 8.76
N LYS A 71 -0.25 -19.72 8.89
CA LYS A 71 -0.95 -19.21 10.10
C LYS A 71 -2.10 -20.13 10.56
N ARG A 72 -2.82 -20.76 9.62
CA ARG A 72 -3.93 -21.68 9.92
C ARG A 72 -3.47 -23.02 10.52
N LYS A 73 -2.22 -23.40 10.30
CA LYS A 73 -1.61 -24.62 10.83
C LYS A 73 -0.92 -24.33 12.16
N GLY A 74 -0.20 -23.21 12.27
CA GLY A 74 0.46 -22.76 13.48
C GLY A 74 1.39 -21.56 13.25
N PRO A 75 1.96 -21.00 14.34
CA PRO A 75 2.75 -19.77 14.31
C PRO A 75 4.24 -19.98 13.98
N GLU A 76 4.69 -21.22 13.78
CA GLU A 76 6.11 -21.59 13.75
C GLU A 76 6.89 -20.78 12.71
N PHE A 77 6.38 -20.69 11.48
CA PHE A 77 7.02 -19.90 10.43
C PHE A 77 6.97 -18.39 10.71
N THR A 78 5.86 -17.86 11.24
CA THR A 78 5.79 -16.45 11.60
C THR A 78 6.89 -16.12 12.63
N GLN A 79 7.03 -16.94 13.67
CA GLN A 79 8.04 -16.76 14.72
C GLN A 79 9.47 -16.92 14.19
N ASP A 80 9.73 -17.95 13.38
CA ASP A 80 11.08 -18.26 12.93
C ASP A 80 11.58 -17.28 11.85
N TYR A 81 10.69 -16.72 11.02
CA TYR A 81 11.05 -15.66 10.07
C TYR A 81 11.33 -14.32 10.75
N ALA A 82 10.63 -13.99 11.86
CA ALA A 82 10.74 -12.70 12.53
C ALA A 82 12.20 -12.22 12.80
N PRO A 83 13.12 -13.03 13.35
CA PRO A 83 14.49 -12.58 13.64
C PRO A 83 15.34 -12.33 12.38
N VAL A 84 15.00 -12.91 11.23
CA VAL A 84 15.82 -12.80 10.00
C VAL A 84 15.21 -11.88 8.94
N ILE A 85 13.93 -11.54 9.07
CA ILE A 85 13.19 -10.90 7.97
C ILE A 85 13.62 -9.46 7.72
N VAL A 86 14.03 -8.73 8.76
CA VAL A 86 14.57 -7.36 8.63
C VAL A 86 15.87 -7.39 7.83
N ASP A 87 16.77 -8.32 8.14
CA ASP A 87 18.03 -8.46 7.42
C ASP A 87 17.81 -8.95 5.99
N ALA A 88 16.82 -9.82 5.76
CA ALA A 88 16.41 -10.21 4.41
C ALA A 88 15.90 -9.00 3.61
N PHE A 89 15.04 -8.17 4.18
CA PHE A 89 14.58 -6.93 3.54
C PHE A 89 15.74 -5.99 3.23
N LYS A 90 16.67 -5.76 4.17
CA LYS A 90 17.86 -4.93 3.95
C LYS A 90 18.72 -5.48 2.81
N HIS A 91 18.92 -6.79 2.79
CA HIS A 91 19.70 -7.48 1.77
C HIS A 91 19.10 -7.29 0.37
N VAL A 92 17.79 -7.54 0.23
CA VAL A 92 17.09 -7.38 -1.05
C VAL A 92 16.97 -5.90 -1.45
N TYR A 93 16.80 -5.00 -0.49
CA TYR A 93 16.76 -3.56 -0.76
C TYR A 93 18.09 -3.05 -1.31
N ARG A 94 19.22 -3.49 -0.73
CA ARG A 94 20.57 -3.06 -1.14
C ARG A 94 21.01 -3.66 -2.48
N GLU A 95 20.66 -4.91 -2.73
CA GLU A 95 21.15 -5.66 -3.90
C GLU A 95 20.11 -5.79 -5.03
N GLY A 96 18.88 -5.33 -4.83
CA GLY A 96 17.78 -5.49 -5.78
C GLY A 96 17.84 -4.56 -6.99
N GLU A 97 17.16 -4.94 -8.06
CA GLU A 97 17.01 -4.14 -9.28
C GLU A 97 16.05 -2.97 -9.10
N GLU A 98 16.11 -2.03 -10.05
CA GLU A 98 15.19 -0.91 -10.14
C GLU A 98 13.73 -1.43 -10.20
N GLY A 99 12.93 -1.04 -9.22
CA GLY A 99 11.61 -1.60 -8.99
C GLY A 99 11.48 -2.30 -7.65
N CYS A 100 12.46 -3.10 -7.21
CA CYS A 100 12.36 -3.99 -6.03
C CYS A 100 11.78 -3.32 -4.78
N LYS A 101 12.12 -2.04 -4.56
CA LYS A 101 11.57 -1.20 -3.48
C LYS A 101 10.04 -1.15 -3.46
N LYS A 102 9.39 -1.02 -4.63
CA LYS A 102 7.93 -1.01 -4.77
C LYS A 102 7.33 -2.36 -4.39
N GLN A 103 7.95 -3.47 -4.80
CA GLN A 103 7.45 -4.80 -4.45
C GLN A 103 7.70 -5.14 -2.97
N LEU A 104 8.83 -4.72 -2.39
CA LEU A 104 9.06 -4.80 -0.94
C LEU A 104 8.00 -4.02 -0.16
N GLY A 105 7.70 -2.78 -0.59
CA GLY A 105 6.64 -1.97 -0.01
C GLY A 105 5.26 -2.65 -0.08
N ARG A 106 4.95 -3.32 -1.20
CA ARG A 106 3.72 -4.11 -1.33
C ARG A 106 3.66 -5.28 -0.36
N VAL A 107 4.75 -6.03 -0.18
CA VAL A 107 4.80 -7.13 0.80
C VAL A 107 4.61 -6.60 2.21
N LEU A 108 5.28 -5.49 2.57
CA LEU A 108 5.13 -4.84 3.87
C LEU A 108 3.69 -4.37 4.12
N SER A 109 3.07 -3.74 3.12
CA SER A 109 1.67 -3.27 3.21
C SER A 109 0.72 -4.44 3.52
N ILE A 110 0.89 -5.58 2.82
CA ILE A 110 0.07 -6.77 3.08
C ILE A 110 0.27 -7.30 4.51
N TRP A 111 1.49 -7.22 5.04
CA TRP A 111 1.77 -7.65 6.41
C TRP A 111 1.18 -6.73 7.47
N GLN A 112 1.14 -5.42 7.20
CA GLN A 112 0.45 -4.43 8.02
C GLN A 112 -1.07 -4.66 8.01
N GLU A 113 -1.68 -4.74 6.82
CA GLU A 113 -3.13 -4.95 6.65
C GLU A 113 -3.62 -6.24 7.34
N ARG A 114 -2.81 -7.30 7.34
CA ARG A 114 -3.17 -8.62 7.87
C ARG A 114 -2.65 -8.89 9.29
N GLY A 115 -2.06 -7.89 9.95
CA GLY A 115 -1.43 -8.06 11.28
C GLY A 115 -0.52 -9.28 11.34
N VAL A 116 0.42 -9.40 10.39
CA VAL A 116 1.34 -10.55 10.32
C VAL A 116 2.38 -10.53 11.43
N TYR A 117 2.84 -9.33 11.77
CA TYR A 117 3.84 -9.08 12.80
C TYR A 117 3.39 -7.94 13.70
N GLU A 118 4.01 -7.83 14.87
CA GLU A 118 3.86 -6.70 15.78
C GLU A 118 4.36 -5.41 15.13
N ASN A 119 3.76 -4.27 15.52
CA ASN A 119 4.07 -2.96 14.96
C ASN A 119 5.57 -2.62 15.05
N SER A 120 6.24 -2.99 16.14
CA SER A 120 7.68 -2.74 16.32
C SER A 120 8.57 -3.39 15.25
N LEU A 121 8.18 -4.54 14.72
CA LEU A 121 8.90 -5.22 13.64
C LEU A 121 8.51 -4.62 12.28
N LEU A 122 7.23 -4.29 12.08
CA LEU A 122 6.75 -3.63 10.87
C LEU A 122 7.38 -2.24 10.69
N ASP A 123 7.61 -1.51 11.78
CA ASP A 123 8.28 -0.21 11.78
C ASP A 123 9.75 -0.34 11.40
N GLN A 124 10.46 -1.36 11.88
CA GLN A 124 11.83 -1.64 11.45
C GLN A 124 11.91 -1.95 9.95
N LEU A 125 10.95 -2.72 9.42
CA LEU A 125 10.86 -2.98 7.98
C LEU A 125 10.54 -1.70 7.18
N SER A 126 9.68 -0.84 7.72
CA SER A 126 9.38 0.47 7.14
C SER A 126 10.62 1.37 7.08
N GLN A 127 11.42 1.42 8.15
CA GLN A 127 12.69 2.15 8.19
C GLN A 127 13.67 1.67 7.13
N VAL A 128 13.72 0.37 6.84
CA VAL A 128 14.57 -0.17 5.77
C VAL A 128 14.18 0.38 4.40
N LEU A 129 12.88 0.57 4.13
CA LEU A 129 12.40 1.01 2.83
C LEU A 129 12.39 2.53 2.65
N TYR A 130 12.02 3.26 3.70
CA TYR A 130 11.78 4.70 3.64
C TYR A 130 12.87 5.53 4.32
N GLY A 131 13.82 4.88 4.99
CA GLY A 131 14.86 5.51 5.79
C GLY A 131 14.32 6.09 7.10
N ASP A 132 15.22 6.53 7.97
CA ASP A 132 14.86 7.41 9.08
C ASP A 132 14.27 8.70 8.49
N LYS A 133 12.95 8.80 8.39
CA LYS A 133 12.32 10.09 8.63
C LYS A 133 12.53 10.38 10.11
N LYS A 134 13.74 10.85 10.48
CA LYS A 134 13.94 11.57 11.73
C LYS A 134 12.86 12.63 11.76
N ALA A 135 11.90 12.48 12.66
CA ALA A 135 11.00 13.55 13.02
C ALA A 135 11.90 14.73 13.40
N LYS A 136 12.04 15.67 12.47
CA LYS A 136 12.77 16.90 12.71
C LYS A 136 11.98 17.57 13.83
N LYS A 137 12.51 17.55 15.06
CA LYS A 137 12.05 18.42 16.14
C LYS A 137 12.10 19.84 15.59
N ARG A 138 10.98 20.33 15.07
CA ARG A 138 10.82 21.76 14.78
C ARG A 138 10.41 22.38 16.10
N SER A 139 11.28 23.26 16.58
CA SER A 139 10.94 24.24 17.61
C SER A 139 9.68 24.97 17.19
N TYR A 140 8.78 25.18 18.14
CA TYR A 140 7.57 25.95 17.96
C TYR A 140 7.97 27.39 17.61
N GLU A 141 7.72 27.82 16.39
CA GLU A 141 7.63 29.22 16.01
C GLU A 141 6.22 29.50 15.52
N ASP A 142 5.70 30.61 16.00
CA ASP A 142 4.34 31.10 15.92
C ASP A 142 3.87 31.20 14.46
N ILE A 143 2.66 30.72 14.18
CA ILE A 143 2.09 30.74 12.83
C ILE A 143 1.49 32.12 12.59
N GLN A 144 2.21 32.98 11.87
CA GLN A 144 1.58 34.10 11.17
C GLN A 144 1.04 33.65 9.82
N PRO A 145 -0.19 34.04 9.45
CA PRO A 145 -0.73 33.77 8.12
C PRO A 145 -0.22 34.84 7.17
N ASP A 146 0.69 34.48 6.26
CA ASP A 146 1.02 35.36 5.13
C ASP A 146 0.70 34.63 3.82
N ASP A 147 -0.34 35.13 3.16
CA ASP A 147 -0.79 34.79 1.82
C ASP A 147 0.10 35.52 0.80
N ALA A 148 1.30 35.02 0.50
CA ALA A 148 1.99 35.39 -0.74
C ALA A 148 3.18 34.47 -1.06
N ASP A 149 3.11 33.90 -2.26
CA ASP A 149 4.24 33.52 -3.11
C ASP A 149 5.10 32.32 -2.71
N PHE A 150 4.82 31.18 -3.35
CA PHE A 150 5.90 30.31 -3.80
C PHE A 150 5.52 29.65 -5.13
N SER A 151 5.73 30.41 -6.21
CA SER A 151 5.82 29.89 -7.56
C SER A 151 7.06 28.99 -7.65
N SER A 152 6.88 27.67 -7.75
CA SER A 152 7.97 26.75 -8.11
C SER A 152 7.43 25.60 -8.94
N GLN A 153 7.50 25.82 -10.25
CA GLN A 153 7.75 24.86 -11.33
C GLN A 153 7.36 23.40 -11.04
N SER A 154 6.12 23.05 -11.39
CA SER A 154 5.75 21.68 -11.70
C SER A 154 5.65 21.52 -13.21
N SER A 155 6.48 20.61 -13.75
CA SER A 155 6.40 20.03 -15.08
C SER A 155 4.96 19.59 -15.46
N PRO A 156 4.63 19.35 -16.74
CA PRO A 156 3.26 19.18 -17.19
C PRO A 156 2.61 18.00 -16.44
N ALA A 157 1.58 18.32 -15.66
CA ALA A 157 0.89 17.36 -14.81
C ALA A 157 0.30 16.23 -15.65
N GLU A 158 0.81 15.01 -15.45
CA GLU A 158 0.04 13.81 -15.77
C GLU A 158 -1.29 13.89 -15.01
N THR A 159 -2.41 13.65 -15.70
CA THR A 159 -3.73 13.61 -15.06
C THR A 159 -3.72 12.59 -13.92
N PRO A 160 -4.16 12.95 -12.70
CA PRO A 160 -4.12 12.04 -11.56
C PRO A 160 -4.85 10.73 -11.89
N GLN A 161 -4.20 9.59 -11.66
CA GLN A 161 -4.83 8.30 -11.95
C GLN A 161 -5.95 8.03 -10.94
N THR A 162 -7.12 7.58 -11.41
CA THR A 162 -8.28 7.26 -10.56
C THR A 162 -7.91 6.32 -9.40
N ALA A 163 -7.00 5.38 -9.63
CA ALA A 163 -6.53 4.44 -8.61
C ALA A 163 -5.76 5.13 -7.46
N GLU A 164 -4.96 6.15 -7.76
CA GLU A 164 -4.22 6.91 -6.75
C GLU A 164 -5.16 7.75 -5.88
N LEU A 165 -6.19 8.33 -6.50
CA LEU A 165 -7.22 9.08 -5.79
C LEU A 165 -8.04 8.18 -4.85
N ILE A 166 -8.44 6.99 -5.32
CA ILE A 166 -9.14 6.00 -4.50
C ILE A 166 -8.28 5.61 -3.30
N ARG A 167 -6.99 5.34 -3.50
CA ARG A 167 -6.08 4.98 -2.42
C ARG A 167 -5.97 6.10 -1.38
N ALA A 168 -5.76 7.34 -1.82
CA ALA A 168 -5.66 8.49 -0.92
C ALA A 168 -6.96 8.72 -0.11
N LEU A 169 -8.13 8.47 -0.70
CA LEU A 169 -9.41 8.52 0.00
C LEU A 169 -9.55 7.41 1.06
N GLN A 170 -9.10 6.19 0.75
CA GLN A 170 -9.11 5.05 1.70
C GLN A 170 -8.12 5.23 2.85
N GLU A 171 -6.95 5.81 2.58
CA GLU A 171 -5.95 6.14 3.60
C GLU A 171 -6.51 7.18 4.58
N LEU A 172 -7.29 8.16 4.10
CA LEU A 172 -7.90 9.18 4.94
C LEU A 172 -9.02 8.64 5.85
N GLU A 173 -9.70 7.57 5.46
CA GLU A 173 -10.73 6.91 6.28
C GLU A 173 -10.15 6.33 7.58
N ASN A 174 -8.87 5.95 7.56
CA ASN A 174 -8.15 5.41 8.71
C ASN A 174 -7.28 6.46 9.43
N ALA A 175 -7.47 7.75 9.14
CA ALA A 175 -6.65 8.81 9.70
C ALA A 175 -6.86 9.01 11.21
N ALA A 176 -5.95 9.77 11.83
CA ALA A 176 -5.95 10.08 13.27
C ALA A 176 -7.32 10.59 13.76
N SER A 177 -8.02 11.35 12.92
CA SER A 177 -9.34 11.85 13.26
C SER A 177 -10.42 10.77 13.41
N GLY A 178 -10.28 9.64 12.71
CA GLY A 178 -11.15 8.47 12.82
C GLY A 178 -10.83 7.55 13.99
N ASP A 179 -9.70 7.77 14.69
CA ASP A 179 -9.25 6.95 15.81
C ASP A 179 -10.02 7.29 17.10
N SER A 180 -11.24 6.73 17.21
CA SER A 180 -12.16 6.98 18.34
C SER A 180 -11.59 6.54 19.68
N LEU A 181 -10.79 5.46 19.72
CA LEU A 181 -10.20 4.95 20.96
C LEU A 181 -9.12 5.90 21.49
N LEU A 182 -8.27 6.42 20.60
CA LEU A 182 -7.26 7.41 20.97
C LEU A 182 -7.90 8.70 21.48
N ARG A 183 -8.94 9.20 20.81
CA ARG A 183 -9.70 10.38 21.25
C ARG A 183 -10.34 10.17 22.62
N GLN A 184 -10.93 9.00 22.86
CA GLN A 184 -11.51 8.67 24.15
C GLN A 184 -10.44 8.67 25.25
N ARG A 185 -9.27 8.08 24.98
CA ARG A 185 -8.16 8.03 25.93
C ARG A 185 -7.64 9.43 26.29
N ILE A 186 -7.54 10.33 25.31
CA ILE A 186 -7.18 11.75 25.54
C ILE A 186 -8.26 12.45 26.37
N SER A 187 -9.54 12.23 26.08
CA SER A 187 -10.65 12.84 26.84
C SER A 187 -10.77 12.34 28.28
N SER A 188 -10.28 11.12 28.56
CA SER A 188 -10.28 10.51 29.90
C SER A 188 -9.06 10.88 30.74
N LEU A 189 -8.17 11.74 30.25
CA LEU A 189 -7.01 12.16 31.02
C LEU A 189 -7.46 12.88 32.31
N PRO A 190 -6.84 12.58 33.47
CA PRO A 190 -7.21 13.18 34.75
C PRO A 190 -7.08 14.71 34.75
N ALA A 191 -7.88 15.41 35.55
CA ALA A 191 -7.77 16.86 35.67
C ALA A 191 -6.39 17.26 36.26
N GLU A 192 -5.83 16.41 37.10
CA GLU A 192 -4.53 16.59 37.76
C GLU A 192 -3.36 16.66 36.76
N VAL A 193 -3.50 16.12 35.55
CA VAL A 193 -2.46 16.24 34.50
C VAL A 193 -2.57 17.53 33.67
N GLN A 194 -3.65 18.30 33.84
CA GLN A 194 -3.92 19.54 33.09
C GLN A 194 -3.96 20.78 33.98
N ASP A 195 -4.37 20.64 35.24
CA ASP A 195 -4.60 21.73 36.18
C ASP A 195 -3.56 21.75 37.30
N THR A 196 -2.70 22.77 37.29
CA THR A 196 -1.62 22.96 38.26
C THR A 196 -2.13 23.31 39.66
N SER A 197 -3.37 23.80 39.80
CA SER A 197 -3.96 24.11 41.10
C SER A 197 -4.22 22.85 41.95
N LEU A 198 -4.39 21.70 41.30
CA LEU A 198 -4.63 20.41 41.94
C LEU A 198 -3.36 19.79 42.54
N LEU A 199 -2.17 20.33 42.24
CA LEU A 199 -0.90 19.83 42.77
C LEU A 199 -0.79 19.94 44.29
N GLN A 200 -1.53 20.86 44.91
CA GLN A 200 -1.60 21.00 46.37
C GLN A 200 -2.19 19.76 47.07
N ARG A 201 -2.89 18.87 46.33
CA ARG A 201 -3.45 17.62 46.85
C ARG A 201 -2.41 16.51 46.96
N ILE A 202 -1.20 16.69 46.43
CA ILE A 202 -0.10 15.74 46.57
C ILE A 202 0.56 15.96 47.94
N THR A 203 0.33 15.01 48.83
CA THR A 203 0.83 15.08 50.21
C THR A 203 2.02 14.15 50.48
N ASP A 204 2.34 13.26 49.55
CA ASP A 204 3.36 12.23 49.71
C ASP A 204 4.15 12.01 48.42
N LYS A 205 5.37 11.47 48.57
CA LYS A 205 6.29 11.24 47.46
C LYS A 205 5.73 10.23 46.45
N GLU A 206 4.99 9.22 46.92
CA GLU A 206 4.50 8.14 46.07
C GLU A 206 3.34 8.61 45.17
N SER A 207 2.45 9.47 45.66
CA SER A 207 1.41 10.12 44.85
C SER A 207 2.02 11.12 43.85
N GLY A 208 3.07 11.85 44.23
CA GLY A 208 3.82 12.72 43.32
C GLY A 208 4.49 11.95 42.17
N GLU A 209 5.18 10.84 42.46
CA GLU A 209 5.81 9.99 41.44
C GLU A 209 4.78 9.30 40.53
N ARG A 210 3.58 9.00 41.03
CA ARG A 210 2.47 8.50 40.20
C ARG A 210 1.94 9.58 39.26
N LEU A 211 1.72 10.80 39.74
CA LEU A 211 1.28 11.89 38.88
C LEU A 211 2.34 12.24 37.82
N SER A 212 3.63 12.28 38.19
CA SER A 212 4.72 12.54 37.23
C SER A 212 4.70 11.56 36.05
N ARG A 213 4.53 10.26 36.33
CA ARG A 213 4.40 9.24 35.29
C ARG A 213 3.17 9.45 34.41
N LEU A 214 2.02 9.78 35.02
CA LEU A 214 0.79 10.07 34.26
C LEU A 214 0.93 11.31 33.37
N VAL A 215 1.61 12.36 33.85
CA VAL A 215 1.90 13.56 33.06
C VAL A 215 2.82 13.23 31.88
N GLU A 216 3.88 12.46 32.10
CA GLU A 216 4.79 12.02 31.03
C GLU A 216 4.06 11.19 29.97
N GLU A 217 3.22 10.24 30.38
CA GLU A 217 2.38 9.44 29.47
C GLU A 217 1.39 10.31 28.69
N ALA A 218 0.73 11.26 29.36
CA ALA A 218 -0.20 12.19 28.73
C ALA A 218 0.50 13.10 27.71
N CYS A 219 1.70 13.61 28.03
CA CYS A 219 2.51 14.42 27.12
C CYS A 219 2.91 13.63 25.87
N MET A 220 3.36 12.38 26.01
CA MET A 220 3.69 11.53 24.86
C MET A 220 2.46 11.25 23.99
N LEU A 221 1.31 10.95 24.61
CA LEU A 221 0.06 10.68 23.91
C LEU A 221 -0.41 11.88 23.09
N LEU A 222 -0.39 13.08 23.68
CA LEU A 222 -0.79 14.32 23.01
C LEU A 222 0.19 14.70 21.89
N ALA A 223 1.50 14.50 22.11
CA ALA A 223 2.52 14.73 21.09
C ALA A 223 2.34 13.79 19.87
N ASP A 224 2.09 12.51 20.10
CA ASP A 224 1.79 11.56 19.02
C ASP A 224 0.53 11.95 18.25
N TYR A 225 -0.58 12.21 18.97
CA TYR A 225 -1.85 12.57 18.35
C TYR A 225 -1.77 13.88 17.55
N SER A 226 -1.14 14.91 18.08
CA SER A 226 -0.93 16.19 17.38
C SER A 226 -0.08 16.04 16.13
N GLY A 227 0.97 15.22 16.17
CA GLY A 227 1.80 14.90 15.01
C GLY A 227 0.99 14.15 13.93
N ARG A 228 0.21 13.16 14.32
CA ARG A 228 -0.68 12.42 13.42
C ARG A 228 -1.76 13.34 12.80
N LEU A 229 -2.32 14.27 13.58
CA LEU A 229 -3.32 15.24 13.10
C LEU A 229 -2.71 16.24 12.10
N ALA A 230 -1.48 16.70 12.33
CA ALA A 230 -0.79 17.59 11.39
C ALA A 230 -0.53 16.90 10.05
N ALA A 231 -0.09 15.63 10.07
CA ALA A 231 0.07 14.84 8.86
C ALA A 231 -1.27 14.67 8.10
N GLU A 232 -2.35 14.36 8.82
CA GLU A 232 -3.69 14.27 8.23
C GLU A 232 -4.12 15.58 7.55
N ILE A 233 -3.84 16.73 8.15
CA ILE A 233 -4.17 18.04 7.56
C ILE A 233 -3.43 18.25 6.23
N ASP A 234 -2.14 17.91 6.17
CA ASP A 234 -1.36 18.03 4.95
C ASP A 234 -1.83 17.05 3.86
N ASP A 235 -2.17 15.82 4.24
CA ASP A 235 -2.74 14.83 3.32
C ASP A 235 -4.10 15.31 2.77
N ARG A 236 -4.97 15.88 3.60
CA ARG A 236 -6.25 16.48 3.17
C ARG A 236 -6.05 17.64 2.19
N ARG A 237 -5.06 18.50 2.43
CA ARG A 237 -4.72 19.62 1.53
C ARG A 237 -4.26 19.10 0.18
N GLN A 238 -3.38 18.11 0.16
CA GLN A 238 -2.90 17.50 -1.07
C GLN A 238 -4.04 16.80 -1.83
N LEU A 239 -4.87 16.03 -1.14
CA LEU A 239 -6.04 15.39 -1.72
C LEU A 239 -7.01 16.40 -2.35
N THR A 240 -7.24 17.53 -1.69
CA THR A 240 -8.09 18.62 -2.22
C THR A 240 -7.55 19.16 -3.55
N ARG A 241 -6.24 19.40 -3.64
CA ARG A 241 -5.60 19.82 -4.90
C ARG A 241 -5.75 18.76 -5.99
N THR A 242 -5.48 17.51 -5.66
CA THR A 242 -5.59 16.38 -6.60
C THR A 242 -7.03 16.20 -7.10
N LEU A 243 -8.02 16.28 -6.21
CA LEU A 243 -9.44 16.23 -6.57
C LEU A 243 -9.84 17.37 -7.52
N THR A 244 -9.30 18.56 -7.30
CA THR A 244 -9.57 19.73 -8.15
C THR A 244 -9.06 19.50 -9.57
N VAL A 245 -7.83 19.02 -9.71
CA VAL A 245 -7.23 18.69 -11.02
C VAL A 245 -7.97 17.53 -11.69
N PHE A 246 -8.30 16.49 -10.93
CA PHE A 246 -9.04 15.33 -11.44
C PHE A 246 -10.43 15.73 -11.94
N LEU A 247 -11.18 16.54 -11.18
CA LEU A 247 -12.50 17.01 -11.57
C LEU A 247 -12.45 17.82 -12.87
N GLN A 248 -11.44 18.70 -13.03
CA GLN A 248 -11.26 19.46 -14.25
C GLN A 248 -10.99 18.54 -15.45
N SER A 249 -10.08 17.58 -15.28
CA SER A 249 -9.77 16.58 -16.32
C SER A 249 -11.01 15.75 -16.71
N GLN A 250 -11.85 15.35 -15.75
CA GLN A 250 -13.10 14.63 -16.04
C GLN A 250 -14.09 15.48 -16.83
N LYS A 251 -14.21 16.78 -16.52
CA LYS A 251 -15.05 17.72 -17.29
C LYS A 251 -14.57 17.85 -18.72
N ASP A 252 -13.26 18.02 -18.92
CA ASP A 252 -12.66 18.14 -20.25
C ASP A 252 -12.85 16.84 -21.06
N GLY A 253 -12.63 15.69 -20.43
CA GLY A 253 -12.84 14.38 -21.04
C GLY A 253 -14.31 14.12 -21.40
N LEU A 254 -15.26 14.55 -20.57
CA LEU A 254 -16.69 14.48 -20.85
C LEU A 254 -17.03 15.28 -22.10
N ALA A 255 -16.61 16.54 -22.18
CA ALA A 255 -16.86 17.41 -23.33
C ALA A 255 -16.32 16.82 -24.64
N GLN A 256 -15.11 16.24 -24.61
CA GLN A 256 -14.53 15.56 -25.78
C GLN A 256 -15.33 14.32 -26.20
N ASN A 257 -15.78 13.53 -25.22
CA ASN A 257 -16.58 12.33 -25.50
C ASN A 257 -17.96 12.67 -26.08
N GLU A 258 -18.59 13.74 -25.58
CA GLU A 258 -19.84 14.27 -26.15
C GLU A 258 -19.66 14.72 -27.60
N GLN A 259 -18.58 15.43 -27.90
CA GLN A 259 -18.24 15.84 -29.27
C GLN A 259 -18.04 14.63 -30.20
N LYS A 260 -17.29 13.62 -29.75
CA LYS A 260 -17.07 12.38 -30.50
C LYS A 260 -18.39 11.63 -30.73
N LEU A 261 -19.24 11.55 -29.72
CA LEU A 261 -20.55 10.90 -29.82
C LEU A 261 -21.39 11.56 -30.92
N GLU A 262 -21.41 12.89 -30.97
CA GLU A 262 -22.14 13.64 -31.99
C GLU A 262 -21.58 13.39 -33.40
N GLU A 263 -20.25 13.29 -33.54
CA GLU A 263 -19.63 12.89 -34.80
C GLU A 263 -20.05 11.48 -35.24
N TYR A 264 -20.06 10.50 -34.33
CA TYR A 264 -20.50 9.14 -34.62
C TYR A 264 -21.98 9.08 -34.99
N LYS A 265 -22.85 9.86 -34.35
CA LYS A 265 -24.26 9.99 -34.75
C LYS A 265 -24.39 10.49 -36.18
N ARG A 266 -23.64 11.52 -36.57
CA ARG A 266 -23.63 12.03 -37.97
C ARG A 266 -23.10 11.00 -38.96
N LYS A 267 -22.08 10.21 -38.59
CA LYS A 267 -21.58 9.10 -39.42
C LYS A 267 -22.64 8.02 -39.59
N LEU A 268 -23.32 7.63 -38.51
CA LEU A 268 -24.39 6.63 -38.53
C LEU A 268 -25.57 7.08 -39.41
N ALA A 269 -25.96 8.35 -39.35
CA ALA A 269 -27.01 8.92 -40.20
C ALA A 269 -26.64 8.78 -41.69
N ARG A 270 -25.41 9.11 -42.06
CA ARG A 270 -24.89 8.95 -43.44
C ARG A 270 -24.89 7.50 -43.91
N VAL A 271 -24.40 6.57 -43.09
CA VAL A 271 -24.43 5.13 -43.40
C VAL A 271 -25.87 4.63 -43.60
N THR A 272 -26.79 5.11 -42.75
CA THR A 272 -28.21 4.75 -42.86
C THR A 272 -28.82 5.27 -44.16
N GLN A 273 -28.48 6.49 -44.58
CA GLN A 273 -28.90 7.04 -45.86
C GLN A 273 -28.37 6.21 -47.03
N VAL A 274 -27.06 5.91 -47.08
CA VAL A 274 -26.45 5.07 -48.12
C VAL A 274 -27.14 3.71 -48.19
N ARG A 275 -27.44 3.09 -47.04
CA ARG A 275 -28.18 1.82 -46.99
C ARG A 275 -29.59 1.93 -47.59
N LYS A 276 -30.30 3.04 -47.35
CA LYS A 276 -31.63 3.28 -47.93
C LYS A 276 -31.55 3.43 -49.45
N GLU A 277 -30.58 4.20 -49.94
CA GLU A 277 -30.36 4.40 -51.37
C GLU A 277 -29.95 3.10 -52.08
N LEU A 278 -29.05 2.30 -51.49
CA LEU A 278 -28.66 0.99 -52.03
C LEU A 278 -29.85 0.03 -52.15
N ARG A 279 -30.72 -0.02 -51.13
CA ARG A 279 -31.95 -0.84 -51.19
C ARG A 279 -32.88 -0.37 -52.31
N SER A 280 -33.05 0.93 -52.48
CA SER A 280 -33.87 1.48 -53.57
C SER A 280 -33.27 1.14 -54.94
N ARG A 281 -31.95 1.21 -55.10
CA ARG A 281 -31.28 0.81 -56.34
C ARG A 281 -31.44 -0.68 -56.62
N LEU A 282 -31.31 -1.53 -55.60
CA LEU A 282 -31.50 -2.96 -55.72
C LEU A 282 -32.90 -3.32 -56.24
N ASN A 283 -33.93 -2.66 -55.71
CA ASN A 283 -35.32 -2.88 -56.14
C ASN A 283 -35.61 -2.40 -57.57
N ASN A 284 -34.80 -1.50 -58.10
CA ASN A 284 -34.95 -0.93 -59.44
C ASN A 284 -34.02 -1.60 -60.48
N LEU A 285 -33.29 -2.65 -60.09
CA LEU A 285 -32.52 -3.44 -61.05
C LEU A 285 -33.48 -4.26 -61.92
N PRO A 286 -33.26 -4.30 -63.25
CA PRO A 286 -34.06 -5.15 -64.12
C PRO A 286 -33.90 -6.63 -63.74
N VAL A 287 -35.01 -7.36 -63.64
CA VAL A 287 -35.09 -8.78 -63.28
C VAL A 287 -34.64 -9.70 -64.43
N ASP A 288 -34.14 -9.15 -65.53
CA ASP A 288 -33.82 -9.89 -66.74
C ASP A 288 -32.40 -10.43 -66.76
N LEU A 289 -32.06 -11.40 -65.90
CA LEU A 289 -30.94 -12.32 -66.14
C LEU A 289 -31.17 -13.73 -65.56
N TYR A 290 -32.42 -14.18 -65.44
CA TYR A 290 -32.71 -15.61 -65.27
C TYR A 290 -33.84 -16.02 -66.21
N ASN A 291 -33.47 -16.32 -67.46
CA ASN A 291 -34.26 -17.22 -68.28
C ASN A 291 -33.35 -18.37 -68.74
N PRO A 292 -33.40 -19.55 -68.10
CA PRO A 292 -32.70 -20.74 -68.57
C PRO A 292 -33.60 -21.44 -69.60
N SER A 293 -33.49 -21.05 -70.85
CA SER A 293 -34.06 -21.75 -72.01
C SER A 293 -33.24 -21.26 -73.21
N THR A 294 -32.49 -22.07 -73.95
CA THR A 294 -32.65 -23.47 -74.40
C THR A 294 -31.29 -23.93 -74.91
#